data_AF-A0A962TIK3-F1
#
_entry.id   AF-A0A962TIK3-F1
#
_cell.length_a   1.000
_cell.length_b   1.000
_cell.length_c   1.000
_cell.angle_alpha   90.00
_cell.angle_beta   90.00
_cell.angle_gamma   90.00
#
_symmetry.space_group_name_H-M   'P 1'
#
loop_
_entity.id
_entity.type
_entity.pdbx_description
1 polymer ?
#
loop_
_entity_poly.entity_id
_entity_poly.type
_entity_poly.pdbx_seq_one_letter_code
_entity_poly.pdbx_strand_id
1 'polypeptide(L)'
;MYKSRVIQFCRFHPEPEQAYSAATWLREIVGIESVRQTSPLAMEVVYDLRQITLEGIECALAELGYHLDNSLLCKLKRALFYYAEDTQRENLAILQEGQVLQQEVFINRYQHLTHGCRDPQPEYWREYQ
;
A
#
# COMPACT_ATOMS: atom_id res chain seq x y z
N MET A 1 -3.76 7.57 -4.34
CA MET A 1 -4.04 6.61 -3.26
C MET A 1 -2.92 6.76 -2.24
N TYR A 2 -3.19 7.40 -1.11
CA TYR A 2 -2.11 7.77 -0.19
C TYR A 2 -1.78 6.65 0.79
N LYS A 3 -0.48 6.46 1.05
CA LYS A 3 0.07 5.54 2.05
C LYS A 3 0.90 6.34 3.05
N SER A 4 0.81 5.99 4.33
CA SER A 4 1.74 6.47 5.37
C SER A 4 2.59 5.30 5.85
N ARG A 5 3.91 5.52 5.91
CA ARG A 5 4.90 4.55 6.40
C ARG A 5 5.95 5.22 7.24
N VAL A 6 6.43 4.50 8.25
CA VAL A 6 7.60 4.89 9.03
C VAL A 6 8.81 4.15 8.48
N ILE A 7 9.82 4.91 8.07
CA ILE A 7 11.13 4.42 7.64
C ILE A 7 12.09 4.57 8.81
N GLN A 8 12.79 3.49 9.14
CA GLN A 8 13.76 3.42 10.23
C GLN A 8 15.18 3.39 9.66
N PHE A 9 16.07 4.11 10.32
CA PHE A 9 17.47 4.25 9.94
C PHE A 9 18.40 3.45 10.85
N CYS A 10 19.51 3.01 10.30
CA CYS A 10 20.53 2.30 11.05
C CYS A 10 21.21 3.24 12.05
N ARG A 11 21.36 2.79 13.30
CA ARG A 11 22.03 3.55 14.36
C ARG A 11 23.53 3.78 14.12
N PHE A 12 24.17 2.91 13.34
CA PHE A 12 25.63 2.89 13.18
C PHE A 12 26.13 3.65 11.93
N HIS A 13 25.37 4.65 11.48
CA HIS A 13 25.75 5.47 10.34
C HIS A 13 26.69 6.63 10.75
N PRO A 14 27.69 7.00 9.93
CA PRO A 14 28.61 8.09 10.24
C PRO A 14 27.95 9.47 10.36
N GLU A 15 26.83 9.69 9.66
CA GLU A 15 26.02 10.92 9.77
C GLU A 15 24.96 10.74 10.87
N PRO A 16 25.03 11.49 11.99
CA PRO A 16 24.07 11.37 13.10
C PRO A 16 22.68 11.91 12.79
N GLU A 17 22.56 12.79 11.78
CA GLU A 17 21.30 13.43 11.36
C GLU A 17 20.74 12.85 10.06
N GLN A 18 21.09 11.61 9.76
CA GLN A 18 20.69 10.90 8.55
C GLN A 18 19.18 10.98 8.25
N ALA A 19 18.34 10.87 9.28
CA ALA A 19 16.89 10.95 9.12
C ALA A 19 16.41 12.35 8.70
N TYR A 20 17.10 13.41 9.15
CA TYR A 20 16.77 14.79 8.79
C TYR A 20 17.19 15.11 7.36
N SER A 21 18.41 14.70 6.96
CA SER A 21 18.90 14.92 5.59
C SER A 21 18.08 14.12 4.58
N ALA A 22 17.77 12.85 4.88
CA ALA A 22 16.87 12.03 4.07
C ALA A 22 15.46 12.62 3.96
N ALA A 23 14.91 13.13 5.08
CA ALA A 23 13.60 13.78 5.07
C ALA A 23 13.58 15.06 4.21
N THR A 24 14.65 15.84 4.25
CA THR A 24 14.81 17.04 3.43
C THR A 24 14.85 16.68 1.96
N TRP A 25 15.61 15.65 1.59
CA TRP A 25 15.69 15.19 0.21
C TRP A 25 14.34 14.67 -0.32
N LEU A 26 13.64 13.84 0.47
CA LEU A 26 12.36 13.26 0.03
C LEU A 26 11.24 14.29 -0.19
N ARG A 27 11.28 15.46 0.46
CA ARG A 27 10.27 16.51 0.23
C ARG A 27 10.27 17.04 -1.20
N GLU A 28 11.38 16.90 -1.91
CA GLU A 28 11.53 17.36 -3.29
C GLU A 28 11.15 16.27 -4.32
N ILE A 29 10.74 15.09 -3.88
CA ILE A 29 10.42 13.96 -4.75
C ILE A 29 8.95 13.95 -5.16
N VAL A 30 8.73 13.86 -6.48
CA VAL A 30 7.39 13.73 -7.06
C VAL A 30 6.70 12.47 -6.52
N GLY A 31 5.45 12.62 -6.07
CA GLY A 31 4.67 11.55 -5.47
C GLY A 31 4.78 11.47 -3.95
N ILE A 32 5.67 12.24 -3.30
CA ILE A 32 5.68 12.43 -1.84
C ILE A 32 4.73 13.56 -1.47
N GLU A 33 3.80 13.29 -0.55
CA GLU A 33 2.84 14.26 -0.04
C GLU A 33 3.39 15.01 1.18
N SER A 34 4.00 14.27 2.12
CA SER A 34 4.61 14.87 3.30
C SER A 34 5.68 13.98 3.91
N VAL A 35 6.66 14.61 4.55
CA VAL A 35 7.71 13.91 5.31
C VAL A 35 7.92 14.59 6.65
N ARG A 36 7.79 13.81 7.72
CA ARG A 36 7.99 14.27 9.10
C ARG A 36 8.99 13.38 9.81
N GLN A 37 10.06 13.97 10.31
CA GLN A 37 10.96 13.28 11.22
C GLN A 37 10.23 12.99 12.54
N THR A 38 10.19 11.73 12.95
CA THR A 38 9.54 11.29 14.20
C THR A 38 10.56 11.03 15.30
N SER A 39 11.81 10.72 14.93
CA SER A 39 12.96 10.60 15.85
C SER A 39 14.28 10.79 15.10
N PRO A 40 15.44 10.85 15.77
CA PRO A 40 16.74 10.89 15.09
C PRO A 40 17.00 9.71 14.13
N LEU A 41 16.35 8.57 14.35
CA LEU A 41 16.52 7.35 13.54
C LEU A 41 15.23 6.93 12.81
N ALA A 42 14.23 7.81 12.71
CA ALA A 42 12.98 7.47 12.03
C ALA A 42 12.29 8.69 11.43
N MET A 43 11.64 8.47 10.30
CA MET A 43 10.76 9.45 9.68
C MET A 43 9.48 8.78 9.20
N GLU A 44 8.38 9.54 9.21
CA GLU A 44 7.12 9.18 8.59
C GLU A 44 7.03 9.84 7.22
N VAL A 45 6.67 9.06 6.21
CA VAL A 45 6.49 9.50 4.83
C VAL A 45 5.07 9.18 4.39
N VAL A 46 4.39 10.18 3.85
CA VAL A 46 3.11 10.03 3.16
C VAL A 46 3.34 10.20 1.67
N TYR A 47 2.89 9.24 0.86
CA TYR A 47 3.13 9.23 -0.58
C TYR A 47 1.95 8.68 -1.36
N ASP A 48 1.84 9.08 -2.63
CA ASP A 48 0.85 8.58 -3.57
C ASP A 48 1.36 7.30 -4.23
N LEU A 49 0.75 6.16 -3.86
CA LEU A 49 1.12 4.83 -4.37
C LEU A 49 1.02 4.72 -5.90
N ARG A 50 0.28 5.61 -6.57
CA ARG A 50 0.19 5.65 -8.03
C ARG A 50 1.50 6.12 -8.67
N GLN A 51 2.24 6.99 -7.98
CA GLN A 51 3.45 7.65 -8.49
C GLN A 51 4.73 7.00 -7.99
N ILE A 52 4.75 6.57 -6.72
CA ILE A 52 5.95 6.01 -6.07
C ILE A 52 5.56 4.92 -5.06
N THR A 53 6.43 3.92 -4.87
CA THR A 53 6.24 2.81 -3.92
C THR A 53 7.17 2.96 -2.71
N LEU A 54 6.87 2.29 -1.59
CA LEU A 54 7.78 2.25 -0.46
C LEU A 54 9.15 1.69 -0.86
N GLU A 55 9.16 0.63 -1.68
CA GLU A 55 10.39 0.01 -2.16
C GLU A 55 11.22 1.00 -2.98
N GLY A 56 10.59 1.74 -3.91
CA GLY A 56 11.28 2.77 -4.69
C GLY A 56 11.88 3.87 -3.82
N ILE A 57 11.14 4.31 -2.79
CA ILE A 57 11.63 5.30 -1.81
C ILE A 57 12.86 4.75 -1.08
N GLU A 58 12.79 3.54 -0.54
CA GLU A 58 13.87 2.94 0.25
C GLU A 58 15.10 2.60 -0.62
N CYS A 59 14.91 2.18 -1.87
CA CYS A 59 15.98 1.99 -2.84
C CYS A 59 16.71 3.31 -3.15
N ALA A 60 15.97 4.38 -3.45
CA ALA A 60 16.58 5.68 -3.74
C ALA A 60 17.36 6.24 -2.53
N LEU A 61 16.83 6.06 -1.31
CA LEU A 61 17.56 6.41 -0.09
C LEU A 61 18.86 5.62 0.03
N ALA A 62 18.82 4.31 -0.21
CA ALA A 62 20.02 3.46 -0.18
C ALA A 62 21.06 3.86 -1.24
N GLU A 63 20.63 4.22 -2.45
CA GLU A 63 21.50 4.71 -3.53
C GLU A 63 22.20 6.03 -3.18
N LEU A 64 21.57 6.88 -2.35
CA LEU A 64 22.16 8.11 -1.82
C LEU A 64 23.11 7.88 -0.63
N GLY A 65 23.31 6.62 -0.23
CA GLY A 65 24.19 6.25 0.87
C GLY A 65 23.52 6.20 2.23
N TYR A 66 22.19 6.37 2.31
CA TYR A 66 21.47 6.23 3.57
C TYR A 66 21.33 4.76 3.98
N HIS A 67 21.71 4.45 5.22
CA HIS A 67 21.56 3.13 5.80
C HIS A 67 20.21 2.99 6.54
N LEU A 68 19.33 2.13 6.03
CA LEU A 68 18.06 1.78 6.68
C LEU A 68 18.24 0.65 7.69
N ASP A 69 17.30 0.53 8.63
CA ASP A 69 17.26 -0.60 9.58
C ASP A 69 17.04 -1.92 8.83
N ASN A 70 18.01 -2.82 8.98
CA ASN A 70 18.06 -4.12 8.32
C ASN A 70 17.91 -5.30 9.29
N SER A 71 17.36 -5.07 10.48
CA SER A 71 16.95 -6.13 11.39
C SER A 71 15.93 -7.06 10.72
N LEU A 72 15.91 -8.33 11.14
CA LEU A 72 15.08 -9.36 10.52
C LEU A 72 13.58 -8.97 10.52
N LEU A 73 13.10 -8.42 11.64
CA LEU A 73 11.72 -7.97 11.78
C LEU A 73 11.40 -6.82 10.81
N CYS A 74 12.29 -5.84 10.66
CA CYS A 74 12.11 -4.74 9.73
C CYS A 74 12.08 -5.24 8.27
N LYS A 75 12.96 -6.17 7.90
CA LYS A 75 12.94 -6.79 6.56
C LYS A 75 11.64 -7.52 6.26
N LEU A 76 11.12 -8.30 7.22
CA LEU A 76 9.84 -9.01 7.05
C LEU A 76 8.67 -8.03 6.89
N LYS A 77 8.62 -6.98 7.71
CA LYS A 77 7.61 -5.93 7.61
C LYS A 77 7.65 -5.21 6.26
N ARG A 78 8.85 -4.87 5.78
CA ARG A 78 9.07 -4.25 4.46
C ARG A 78 8.60 -5.16 3.34
N ALA A 79 8.98 -6.43 3.34
CA ALA A 79 8.56 -7.40 2.33
C ALA A 79 7.02 -7.51 2.26
N LEU A 80 6.33 -7.53 3.40
CA LEU A 80 4.87 -7.53 3.44
C LEU A 80 4.27 -6.25 2.82
N PHE A 81 4.84 -5.09 3.13
CA PHE A 81 4.38 -3.82 2.55
C PHE A 81 4.61 -3.76 1.05
N TYR A 82 5.76 -4.21 0.57
CA TYR A 82 6.08 -4.24 -0.86
C TYR A 82 5.09 -5.11 -1.62
N TYR A 83 4.88 -6.34 -1.16
CA TYR A 83 3.90 -7.25 -1.75
C TYR A 83 2.49 -6.64 -1.77
N ALA A 84 2.05 -6.07 -0.64
CA ALA A 84 0.72 -5.47 -0.55
C ALA A 84 0.56 -4.24 -1.46
N GLU A 85 1.62 -3.47 -1.66
CA GLU A 85 1.63 -2.30 -2.55
C GLU A 85 1.64 -2.69 -4.02
N ASP A 86 2.42 -3.71 -4.38
CA ASP A 86 2.49 -4.25 -5.73
C ASP A 86 1.12 -4.80 -6.17
N THR A 87 0.51 -5.68 -5.36
CA THR A 87 -0.84 -6.19 -5.60
C THR A 87 -1.88 -5.07 -5.70
N GLN A 88 -1.76 -4.00 -4.90
CA GLN A 88 -2.68 -2.86 -4.99
C GLN A 88 -2.50 -2.07 -6.30
N ARG A 89 -1.27 -1.91 -6.77
CA ARG A 89 -0.99 -1.23 -8.04
C ARG A 89 -1.49 -2.05 -9.23
N GLU A 90 -1.28 -3.37 -9.22
CA GLU A 90 -1.84 -4.27 -10.24
C GLU A 90 -3.36 -4.16 -10.30
N ASN A 91 -4.05 -4.20 -9.15
CA ASN A 91 -5.50 -4.02 -9.10
C ASN A 91 -5.96 -2.66 -9.62
N LEU A 92 -5.23 -1.58 -9.34
CA LEU A 92 -5.53 -0.26 -9.89
C LEU A 92 -5.35 -0.21 -11.41
N ALA A 93 -4.30 -0.86 -11.94
CA ALA A 93 -4.08 -0.95 -13.39
C ALA A 93 -5.21 -1.73 -14.08
N ILE A 94 -5.62 -2.88 -13.51
CA ILE A 94 -6.77 -3.66 -13.98
C ILE A 94 -8.05 -2.83 -13.99
N LEU A 95 -8.30 -2.02 -12.96
CA LEU A 95 -9.49 -1.14 -12.93
C LEU A 95 -9.43 -0.03 -14.00
N GLN A 96 -8.25 0.52 -14.28
CA GLN A 96 -8.07 1.52 -15.35
C GLN A 96 -8.29 0.93 -16.74
N GLU A 97 -7.84 -0.30 -16.98
CA GLU A 97 -8.00 -1.00 -18.26
C GLU A 97 -9.37 -1.69 -18.40
N GLY A 98 -9.98 -2.09 -17.28
CA GLY A 98 -11.12 -2.99 -17.23
C GLY A 98 -12.45 -2.36 -16.78
N GLN A 99 -12.52 -1.06 -16.52
CA GLN A 99 -13.74 -0.40 -16.02
C GLN A 99 -14.97 -0.60 -16.92
N VAL A 100 -14.79 -0.72 -18.24
CA VAL A 100 -15.87 -1.05 -19.18
C VAL A 100 -16.17 -2.56 -19.19
N LEU A 101 -15.13 -3.39 -19.25
CA LEU A 101 -15.28 -4.84 -19.42
C LEU A 101 -15.80 -5.56 -18.16
N GLN A 102 -15.33 -5.19 -16.97
CA GLN A 102 -15.66 -5.93 -15.75
C GLN A 102 -17.08 -5.65 -15.25
N GLN A 103 -17.57 -4.43 -15.41
CA GLN A 103 -18.95 -4.09 -15.04
C GLN A 103 -19.95 -4.82 -15.94
N GLU A 104 -19.68 -4.89 -17.26
CA GLU A 104 -20.48 -5.67 -18.20
C GLU A 104 -20.40 -7.17 -17.92
N VAL A 105 -19.20 -7.73 -17.65
CA VAL A 105 -19.04 -9.16 -17.34
C VAL A 105 -19.72 -9.53 -16.02
N PHE A 106 -19.64 -8.69 -14.98
CA PHE A 106 -20.34 -8.95 -13.71
C PHE A 106 -21.86 -8.84 -13.86
N ILE A 107 -22.37 -7.81 -14.55
CA ILE A 107 -23.81 -7.65 -14.83
C ILE A 107 -24.32 -8.81 -15.68
N ASN A 108 -23.61 -9.15 -16.77
CA ASN A 108 -23.99 -10.23 -17.67
C ASN A 108 -23.99 -11.59 -16.95
N ARG A 109 -22.95 -11.87 -16.14
CA ARG A 109 -22.91 -13.10 -15.33
C ARG A 109 -24.01 -13.14 -14.27
N TYR A 110 -24.33 -12.01 -13.63
CA TYR A 110 -25.41 -11.94 -12.64
C TYR A 110 -26.80 -12.10 -13.28
N GLN A 111 -27.00 -11.60 -14.50
CA GLN A 111 -28.24 -11.75 -15.29
C GLN A 111 -28.41 -13.17 -15.86
N HIS A 112 -27.32 -13.85 -16.20
CA HIS A 112 -27.34 -15.20 -16.78
C HIS A 112 -27.24 -16.32 -15.75
N LEU A 113 -26.94 -16.02 -14.48
CA LEU A 113 -27.20 -16.95 -13.39
C LEU A 113 -28.71 -16.98 -13.17
N THR A 114 -29.39 -18.00 -13.71
CA THR A 114 -30.72 -18.39 -13.24
C THR A 114 -30.66 -18.45 -11.72
N HIS A 115 -31.36 -17.57 -11.02
CA HIS A 115 -31.46 -17.57 -9.56
C HIS A 115 -32.19 -18.84 -9.09
N GLY A 116 -31.51 -19.97 -9.17
CA GLY A 116 -31.91 -21.26 -8.62
C GLY A 116 -31.54 -21.33 -7.15
N CYS A 117 -32.09 -20.40 -6.36
CA CYS A 117 -32.22 -20.44 -4.91
C CYS A 117 -33.19 -19.32 -4.50
N ARG A 118 -34.38 -19.34 -5.08
CA ARG A 118 -35.55 -18.81 -4.40
C ARG A 118 -35.95 -19.92 -3.45
N ASP A 119 -35.39 -19.93 -2.23
CA ASP A 119 -35.84 -20.89 -1.21
C ASP A 119 -37.36 -20.78 -1.13
N PRO A 120 -38.12 -21.86 -1.41
CA PRO A 120 -39.52 -21.86 -1.06
C PRO A 120 -39.53 -21.88 0.47
N GLN A 121 -39.66 -20.71 1.08
CA GLN A 121 -39.81 -20.60 2.52
C GLN A 121 -40.92 -21.56 2.95
N PRO A 122 -40.62 -22.62 3.72
CA PRO A 122 -41.63 -23.57 4.12
C PRO A 122 -42.59 -22.91 5.11
N GLU A 123 -43.91 -23.11 4.92
CA GLU A 123 -44.97 -22.38 5.62
C GLU A 123 -44.91 -22.49 7.16
N TYR A 124 -44.28 -23.55 7.69
CA TYR A 124 -44.19 -23.85 9.12
C TYR A 124 -43.23 -22.95 9.92
N TRP A 125 -42.52 -22.01 9.29
CA TRP A 125 -41.66 -21.05 9.98
C TRP A 125 -42.32 -19.69 10.27
N ARG A 126 -43.62 -19.53 9.97
CA ARG A 126 -44.34 -18.24 10.19
C ARG A 126 -44.97 -18.06 11.57
N GLU A 127 -45.04 -19.11 12.40
CA GLU A 127 -45.86 -19.07 13.63
C GLU A 127 -45.08 -18.94 14.94
N TYR A 128 -43.76 -18.74 14.89
CA TYR A 128 -43.00 -18.39 16.10
C TYR A 128 -42.85 -16.87 16.22
N GLN A 129 -43.85 -16.22 16.82
CA GLN A 129 -43.71 -14.94 17.52
C GLN A 129 -43.71 -15.15 19.03
#